data_AF-A0A5R9AKA9-F1
#
_entry.id   AF-A0A5R9AKA9-F1
#
_cell.length_a   1.000
_cell.length_b   1.000
_cell.length_c   1.000
_cell.angle_alpha   90.00
_cell.angle_beta   90.00
_cell.angle_gamma   90.00
#
_symmetry.space_group_name_H-M   'P 1'
#
loop_
_entity.id
_entity.type
_entity.pdbx_description
1 polymer ?
#
loop_
_entity_poly.entity_id
_entity_poly.type
_entity_poly.pdbx_seq_one_letter_code
_entity_poly.pdbx_strand_id
1 'polypeptide(L)'
;MDKMMEKGLTVAISLGAGFVASKVFDFAWEQVTGEKPPKNEEIDAVDIKRALVFGITSAAVSAAVQVLSQRGAHAGVRKLSKSYGSKSEV
;
A
#
# COMPACT_ATOMS: atom_id res chain seq x y z
N MET A 1 -22.05 -14.76 15.02
CA MET A 1 -20.84 -13.94 14.73
C MET A 1 -21.18 -12.95 13.61
N ASP A 2 -22.33 -12.30 13.61
CA ASP A 2 -22.60 -10.99 14.21
C ASP A 2 -21.70 -9.89 13.69
N LYS A 3 -21.99 -9.40 12.48
CA LYS A 3 -21.56 -8.19 11.75
C LYS A 3 -20.80 -7.09 12.54
N MET A 4 -21.10 -6.88 13.81
CA MET A 4 -20.38 -5.99 14.74
C MET A 4 -18.94 -6.47 15.02
N MET A 5 -18.72 -7.77 15.22
CA MET A 5 -17.39 -8.35 15.40
C MET A 5 -16.55 -8.24 14.12
N GLU A 6 -17.15 -8.48 12.95
CA GLU A 6 -16.49 -8.32 11.65
C GLU A 6 -16.03 -6.88 11.42
N LYS A 7 -16.89 -5.90 11.74
CA LYS A 7 -16.54 -4.48 11.68
C LYS A 7 -15.44 -4.13 12.66
N GLY A 8 -15.51 -4.62 13.91
CA GLY A 8 -14.47 -4.41 14.92
C GLY A 8 -13.12 -4.96 14.49
N LEU A 9 -13.10 -6.19 13.95
CA LEU A 9 -11.89 -6.81 13.41
C LEU A 9 -11.35 -6.04 12.21
N THR A 10 -12.22 -5.62 11.28
CA THR A 10 -11.81 -4.82 10.11
C THR A 10 -11.18 -3.50 10.52
N VAL A 11 -11.77 -2.82 11.51
CA VAL A 11 -11.22 -1.59 12.07
C VAL A 11 -9.87 -1.85 12.74
N ALA A 12 -9.75 -2.89 13.56
CA ALA A 12 -8.49 -3.25 14.22
C ALA A 12 -7.37 -3.55 13.20
N ILE A 13 -7.67 -4.32 12.15
CA ILE A 13 -6.73 -4.62 11.07
C ILE A 13 -6.36 -3.33 10.32
N SER A 14 -7.33 -2.47 10.01
CA SER A 14 -7.07 -1.21 9.31
C SER A 14 -6.16 -0.28 10.11
N LEU A 15 -6.38 -0.19 11.43
CA LEU A 15 -5.53 0.59 12.34
C LEU A 15 -4.12 0.00 12.43
N GLY A 16 -3.99 -1.32 12.59
CA GLY A 16 -2.70 -2.00 12.63
C GLY A 16 -1.93 -1.85 11.31
N ALA A 17 -2.63 -2.01 10.18
CA ALA A 17 -2.07 -1.80 8.86
C ALA A 17 -1.62 -0.35 8.65
N GLY A 18 -2.41 0.63 9.09
CA GLY A 18 -2.04 2.05 9.05
C GLY A 18 -0.79 2.37 9.86
N PHE A 19 -0.64 1.77 11.05
CA PHE A 19 0.56 1.95 11.89
C PHE A 19 1.82 1.38 11.21
N VAL A 20 1.74 0.16 10.69
CA VAL A 20 2.86 -0.48 9.99
C VAL A 20 3.19 0.28 8.70
N ALA A 21 2.17 0.66 7.92
CA ALA A 21 2.36 1.45 6.70
C ALA A 21 3.08 2.78 6.99
N SER A 22 2.71 3.47 8.07
CA SER A 22 3.37 4.70 8.50
C SER A 22 4.85 4.49 8.82
N LYS A 23 5.20 3.40 9.49
CA LYS A 23 6.60 3.06 9.80
C LYS A 23 7.41 2.75 8.55
N VAL A 24 6.83 1.97 7.63
CA VAL A 24 7.48 1.64 6.35
C VAL A 24 7.67 2.90 5.52
N PHE A 25 6.67 3.79 5.49
CA PHE A 25 6.76 5.06 4.79
C PHE A 25 7.84 5.96 5.39
N ASP A 26 7.86 6.15 6.72
CA ASP A 26 8.88 6.94 7.41
C ASP A 26 10.28 6.40 7.10
N PHE A 27 10.48 5.08 7.11
CA PHE A 27 11.77 4.46 6.79
C PHE A 27 12.16 4.61 5.31
N ALA A 28 11.24 4.39 4.38
CA ALA A 28 11.49 4.58 2.96
C ALA A 28 11.84 6.04 2.64
N TRP A 29 11.17 6.98 3.32
CA TRP A 29 11.42 8.41 3.15
C TRP A 29 12.81 8.81 3.66
N GLU A 30 13.19 8.36 4.86
CA GLU A 30 14.51 8.62 5.45
C GLU A 30 15.63 7.99 4.61
N GLN A 31 15.40 6.80 4.02
CA GLN A 31 16.39 6.16 3.14
C GLN A 31 16.59 6.88 1.81
N VAL A 32 15.53 7.41 1.21
CA VAL A 32 15.62 8.09 -0.10
C VAL A 32 16.07 9.55 0.06
N THR A 33 15.60 10.23 1.10
CA THR A 33 15.76 11.68 1.26
C THR A 33 16.85 12.03 2.28
N GLY A 34 17.20 11.11 3.20
CA GLY A 34 18.15 11.36 4.28
C GLY A 34 17.58 12.18 5.46
N GLU A 35 16.35 12.66 5.36
CA GLU A 35 15.67 13.47 6.37
C GLU A 35 14.30 12.89 6.74
N LYS A 36 13.79 13.27 7.91
CA LYS A 36 12.46 12.84 8.37
C LYS A 36 11.36 13.42 7.48
N PRO A 37 10.29 12.67 7.20
CA PRO A 37 9.23 13.12 6.32
C PRO A 37 8.60 14.44 6.79
N PRO A 38 8.30 15.35 5.85
CA PRO A 38 7.75 16.66 6.17
C PRO A 38 6.34 16.50 6.75
N LYS A 39 6.26 16.54 8.07
CA LYS A 39 5.00 16.37 8.83
C LYS A 39 4.29 17.70 9.07
N ASN A 40 5.00 18.83 9.00
CA ASN A 40 4.48 20.17 9.26
C ASN A 40 5.28 21.22 8.49
N GLU A 41 4.98 21.43 7.21
CA GLU A 41 5.51 22.59 6.50
C GLU A 41 4.33 23.36 5.89
N GLU A 42 4.23 24.61 6.30
CA GLU A 42 3.24 25.59 5.88
C GLU A 42 3.11 25.57 4.36
N ILE A 43 1.90 25.21 3.91
CA ILE A 43 1.55 25.19 2.50
C ILE A 43 1.27 26.62 2.09
N ASP A 44 2.33 27.40 1.95
CA ASP A 44 2.29 28.75 1.40
C ASP A 44 3.13 28.81 0.13
N ALA A 45 2.60 28.16 -0.91
CA ALA A 45 2.75 28.60 -2.29
C ALA A 45 1.87 27.71 -3.18
N VAL A 46 0.84 28.32 -3.79
CA VAL A 46 0.11 27.73 -4.91
C VAL A 46 1.06 27.72 -6.12
N ASP A 47 1.87 26.67 -6.25
CA ASP A 47 2.89 26.58 -7.30
C ASP A 47 2.66 25.34 -8.16
N ILE A 48 2.69 25.53 -9.48
CA ILE A 48 2.53 24.48 -10.51
C ILE A 48 3.49 23.31 -10.26
N LYS A 49 4.66 23.55 -9.66
CA LYS A 49 5.58 22.49 -9.25
C LYS A 49 4.95 21.52 -8.26
N ARG A 50 4.11 21.98 -7.33
CA ARG A 50 3.45 21.12 -6.34
C ARG A 50 2.39 20.23 -6.98
N ALA A 51 1.64 20.75 -7.94
CA ALA A 51 0.71 19.96 -8.74
C ALA A 51 1.45 18.89 -9.56
N LEU A 52 2.59 19.24 -10.14
CA LEU A 52 3.43 18.30 -10.89
C LEU A 52 4.01 17.20 -9.98
N VAL A 53 4.58 17.57 -8.83
CA VAL A 53 5.11 16.62 -7.84
C VAL A 53 4.00 15.71 -7.31
N PHE A 54 2.83 16.26 -7.00
CA PHE A 54 1.68 15.46 -6.59
C PHE A 54 1.23 14.49 -7.69
N GLY A 55 1.15 14.95 -8.93
CA GLY A 55 0.77 14.12 -10.08
C GLY A 55 1.75 12.98 -10.33
N ILE A 56 3.05 13.27 -10.35
CA ILE A 56 4.12 12.26 -10.53
C ILE A 56 4.11 11.27 -9.37
N THR A 57 4.00 11.76 -8.13
CA THR A 57 3.98 10.89 -6.94
C THR A 57 2.74 10.00 -6.93
N SER A 58 1.56 10.54 -7.26
CA SER A 58 0.33 9.78 -7.37
C SER A 58 0.42 8.69 -8.45
N ALA A 59 0.95 9.05 -9.62
CA ALA A 59 1.18 8.10 -10.71
C ALA A 59 2.17 6.99 -10.31
N ALA A 60 3.26 7.36 -9.63
CA ALA A 60 4.25 6.39 -9.13
C ALA A 60 3.63 5.42 -8.12
N VAL A 61 2.84 5.92 -7.17
CA VAL A 61 2.11 5.08 -6.21
C VAL A 61 1.11 4.17 -6.92
N SER A 62 0.31 4.69 -7.85
CA SER A 62 -0.65 3.89 -8.62
C SER A 62 0.03 2.79 -9.44
N ALA A 63 1.14 3.10 -10.11
CA ALA A 63 1.92 2.14 -10.86
C ALA A 63 2.53 1.07 -9.94
N ALA A 64 3.07 1.46 -8.79
CA ALA A 64 3.60 0.52 -7.81
C ALA A 64 2.51 -0.45 -7.31
N VAL A 65 1.32 0.07 -6.97
CA VAL A 65 0.18 -0.76 -6.59
C VAL A 65 -0.20 -1.70 -7.72
N GLN A 66 -0.33 -1.22 -8.96
CA GLN A 66 -0.66 -2.07 -10.10
C GLN A 66 0.37 -3.19 -10.32
N VAL A 67 1.66 -2.87 -10.31
CA VAL A 67 2.73 -3.86 -10.49
C VAL A 67 2.75 -4.87 -9.34
N LEU A 68 2.61 -4.42 -8.09
CA LEU A 68 2.54 -5.30 -6.92
C LEU A 68 1.28 -6.16 -6.93
N SER A 69 0.13 -5.62 -7.30
CA SER A 69 -1.11 -6.36 -7.44
C SER A 69 -1.04 -7.37 -8.57
N GLN A 70 -0.48 -7.02 -9.74
CA GLN A 70 -0.29 -7.95 -10.85
C GLN A 70 0.71 -9.06 -10.48
N ARG A 71 1.85 -8.71 -9.88
CA ARG A 71 2.85 -9.70 -9.40
C ARG A 71 2.29 -10.59 -8.30
N GLY A 72 1.58 -10.01 -7.34
CA GLY A 72 0.93 -10.70 -6.24
C GLY A 72 -0.21 -11.61 -6.71
N ALA A 73 -1.02 -11.14 -7.66
CA ALA A 73 -2.06 -11.94 -8.29
C ALA A 73 -1.46 -13.09 -9.10
N HIS A 74 -0.40 -12.86 -9.89
CA HIS A 74 0.31 -13.95 -10.57
C HIS A 74 0.89 -14.97 -9.59
N ALA A 75 1.50 -14.53 -8.49
CA ALA A 75 2.02 -15.42 -7.46
C ALA A 75 0.89 -16.22 -6.75
N GLY A 76 -0.22 -15.56 -6.43
CA GLY A 76 -1.39 -16.15 -5.81
C GLY A 76 -2.09 -17.15 -6.73
N VAL A 77 -2.37 -16.77 -7.98
CA VAL A 77 -2.95 -17.63 -9.02
C VAL A 77 -2.05 -18.84 -9.30
N ARG A 78 -0.73 -18.66 -9.34
CA ARG A 78 0.20 -19.78 -9.54
C ARG A 78 0.21 -20.73 -8.34
N LYS A 79 0.02 -20.23 -7.11
CA LYS A 79 -0.12 -21.05 -5.89
C LYS A 79 -1.47 -21.78 -5.83
N LEU A 80 -2.56 -21.08 -6.19
CA LEU A 80 -3.92 -21.61 -6.27
C LEU A 80 -4.04 -22.67 -7.38
N SER A 81 -3.49 -22.41 -8.56
CA SER A 81 -3.47 -23.35 -9.69
C SER A 81 -2.67 -24.62 -9.35
N LYS A 82 -1.53 -24.49 -8.64
CA LYS A 82 -0.77 -25.65 -8.14
C LYS A 82 -1.56 -26.47 -7.13
N SER A 83 -2.38 -25.82 -6.29
CA SER A 83 -3.21 -26.49 -5.28
C SER A 83 -4.50 -27.09 -5.86
N TYR A 84 -5.04 -26.55 -6.95
CA TYR A 84 -6.23 -27.07 -7.63
C TYR A 84 -5.90 -28.21 -8.61
N GLY A 85 -4.76 -28.16 -9.32
CA GLY A 85 -4.33 -29.23 -10.22
C GLY A 85 -4.00 -30.55 -9.50
N SER A 86 -3.64 -30.49 -8.21
CA SER A 86 -3.40 -31.69 -7.38
C SER A 86 -4.69 -32.39 -6.94
N LYS A 87 -5.87 -31.76 -7.09
CA LYS A 87 -7.15 -32.31 -6.63
C LYS A 87 -7.99 -32.98 -7.73
N SER A 88 -7.57 -32.91 -8.99
CA SER A 88 -8.23 -33.58 -10.13
C SER A 88 -7.59 -34.91 -10.53
N GLU A 89 -6.58 -35.38 -9.78
CA GLU A 89 -5.88 -36.65 -10.03
C GLU A 89 -6.16 -37.70 -8.93
N VAL A 90 -7.26 -37.56 -8.18
CA VAL A 90 -7.74 -38.54 -7.18
C VAL A 90 -9.18 -38.95 -7.42
#